data_AF-A0A7S2TV10-F1
#
_entry.id   AF-A0A7S2TV10-F1
#
_cell.length_a   1.000
_cell.length_b   1.000
_cell.length_c   1.000
_cell.angle_alpha   90.00
_cell.angle_beta   90.00
_cell.angle_gamma   90.00
#
_symmetry.space_group_name_H-M   'P 1'
#
loop_
_entity.id
_entity.type
_entity.pdbx_description
1 polymer ?
#
loop_
_entity_poly.entity_id
_entity_poly.type
_entity_poly.pdbx_seq_one_letter_code
_entity_poly.pdbx_strand_id
1 'polypeptide(L)'
;MADEKVSLIMDAPSYQVIRAYQEAHGGLFAHTGMKEETETWRALRIMGEWGEDEVGLVAAVSNTLSEQKMEFFYISTLQRAFILVPGHRHEESIRCLSKKFKVVHAAKDDHHNRVQHDGGGCGGGGGGGGEGAVDTKQV
;
A
#
# COMPACT_ATOMS: atom_id res chain seq x y z
N MET A 1 36.54 -9.70 -2.25
CA MET A 1 35.24 -10.42 -2.19
C MET A 1 34.23 -9.41 -1.68
N ALA A 2 33.10 -9.25 -2.37
CA ALA A 2 32.05 -8.36 -1.89
C ALA A 2 31.48 -8.93 -0.59
N ASP A 3 31.27 -8.07 0.40
CA ASP A 3 30.64 -8.41 1.68
C ASP A 3 29.16 -8.69 1.37
N GLU A 4 28.77 -9.96 1.26
CA GLU A 4 27.40 -10.38 0.94
C GLU A 4 26.49 -10.09 2.14
N LYS A 5 25.89 -8.89 2.15
CA LYS A 5 24.93 -8.48 3.17
C LYS A 5 23.52 -8.71 2.69
N VAL A 6 22.70 -9.27 3.58
CA VAL A 6 21.27 -9.44 3.37
C VAL A 6 20.52 -8.42 4.21
N SER A 7 19.53 -7.76 3.61
CA SER A 7 18.60 -6.87 4.30
C SER A 7 17.18 -7.36 4.11
N LEU A 8 16.38 -7.34 5.18
CA LEU A 8 15.00 -7.80 5.19
C LEU A 8 14.08 -6.62 5.52
N ILE A 9 13.04 -6.43 4.72
CA ILE A 9 11.98 -5.44 4.95
C ILE A 9 10.69 -6.22 5.13
N MET A 10 10.01 -6.00 6.25
CA MET A 10 8.84 -6.77 6.66
C MET A 10 7.85 -5.88 7.39
N ASP A 11 6.56 -6.20 7.27
CA ASP A 11 5.53 -5.55 8.08
C ASP A 11 5.65 -5.98 9.55
N ALA A 12 5.11 -5.14 10.43
CA ALA A 12 5.19 -5.37 11.87
C ALA A 12 4.58 -6.73 12.30
N PRO A 13 3.38 -7.14 11.84
CA PRO A 13 2.85 -8.48 12.13
C PRO A 13 3.81 -9.62 11.74
N SER A 14 4.33 -9.62 10.52
CA SER A 14 5.29 -10.64 10.07
C SER A 14 6.56 -10.66 10.91
N TYR A 15 7.06 -9.48 11.30
CA TYR A 15 8.21 -9.37 12.18
C TYR A 15 7.95 -10.00 13.57
N GLN A 16 6.78 -9.76 14.16
CA GLN A 16 6.43 -10.35 15.47
C GLN A 16 6.39 -11.88 15.43
N VAL A 17 5.91 -12.47 14.33
CA VAL A 17 5.90 -13.94 14.18
C VAL A 17 7.32 -14.49 14.14
N ILE A 18 8.21 -13.87 13.36
CA ILE A 18 9.60 -14.30 13.24
C ILE A 18 10.32 -14.16 14.58
N ARG A 19 10.11 -13.04 15.28
CA ARG A 19 10.67 -12.80 16.60
C ARG A 19 10.23 -13.85 17.62
N ALA A 20 8.92 -14.12 17.71
CA ALA A 20 8.39 -15.14 18.62
C ALA A 20 8.95 -16.54 18.31
N TYR A 21 9.13 -16.87 17.03
CA TYR A 21 9.77 -18.11 16.60
C TYR A 21 11.24 -18.18 17.05
N GLN A 22 12.00 -17.10 16.91
CA GLN A 22 13.39 -17.02 17.38
C GLN A 22 13.50 -17.23 18.90
N GLU A 23 12.62 -16.58 19.67
CA GLU A 23 12.57 -16.70 21.14
C GLU A 23 12.25 -18.13 21.59
N ALA A 24 11.33 -18.82 20.90
CA ALA A 24 10.92 -20.19 21.22
C ALA A 24 11.95 -21.26 20.83
N HIS A 25 12.78 -21.01 19.81
CA HIS A 25 13.64 -22.03 19.20
C HIS A 25 15.15 -21.73 19.30
N GLY A 26 15.57 -20.86 20.23
CA GLY A 26 17.00 -20.64 20.51
C GLY A 26 17.73 -19.81 19.45
N GLY A 27 17.00 -18.96 18.73
CA GLY A 27 17.56 -17.95 17.83
C GLY A 27 18.11 -18.51 16.53
N LEU A 28 17.25 -18.72 15.53
CA LEU A 28 17.63 -19.02 14.14
C LEU A 28 18.64 -18.00 13.56
N PHE A 29 18.71 -16.80 14.15
CA PHE A 29 19.58 -15.69 13.75
C PHE A 29 20.50 -15.20 14.87
N ALA A 30 20.62 -15.90 16.00
CA ALA A 30 21.46 -15.46 17.13
C ALA A 30 22.96 -15.36 16.78
N HIS A 31 23.37 -15.97 15.67
CA HIS A 31 24.74 -16.00 15.16
C HIS A 31 24.97 -15.11 13.93
N THR A 32 23.94 -14.44 13.39
CA THR A 32 24.05 -13.70 12.12
C THR A 32 24.44 -12.23 12.27
N GLY A 33 24.58 -11.72 13.51
CA GLY A 33 24.94 -10.31 13.74
C GLY A 33 23.96 -9.31 13.13
N MET A 34 22.71 -9.72 12.89
CA MET A 34 21.66 -8.84 12.37
C MET A 34 21.50 -7.65 13.29
N LYS A 35 21.61 -6.45 12.71
CA LYS A 35 21.22 -5.21 13.37
C LYS A 35 19.75 -4.96 13.09
N GLU A 36 18.96 -4.97 14.16
CA GLU A 36 17.56 -4.54 14.11
C GLU A 36 17.52 -3.01 14.09
N GLU A 37 16.73 -2.46 13.17
CA GLU A 37 16.31 -1.06 13.23
C GLU A 37 15.02 -0.99 14.05
N THR A 38 15.04 -0.26 15.16
CA THR A 38 13.86 -0.11 16.04
C THR A 38 12.82 0.87 15.50
N GLU A 39 13.20 1.66 14.48
CA GLU A 39 12.31 2.63 13.85
C GLU A 39 11.30 1.92 12.94
N THR A 40 10.03 2.26 13.09
CA THR A 40 8.99 1.77 12.18
C THR A 40 8.95 2.62 10.93
N TRP A 41 8.76 1.99 9.77
CA TRP A 41 8.70 2.69 8.48
C TRP A 41 7.31 2.60 7.87
N ARG A 42 6.88 3.68 7.21
CA ARG A 42 5.60 3.75 6.51
C ARG A 42 5.82 3.78 5.00
N ALA A 43 5.19 2.84 4.30
CA ALA A 43 5.25 2.77 2.86
C ALA A 43 4.26 3.75 2.21
N LEU A 44 4.77 4.58 1.31
CA LEU A 44 4.01 5.41 0.39
C LEU A 44 4.14 4.80 -1.00
N ARG A 45 3.01 4.37 -1.57
CA ARG A 45 2.96 3.84 -2.93
C ARG A 45 2.90 5.01 -3.91
N ILE A 46 3.81 5.03 -4.88
CA ILE A 46 3.71 5.94 -6.02
C ILE A 46 2.74 5.33 -7.03
N MET A 47 1.71 6.09 -7.37
CA MET A 47 0.69 5.69 -8.34
C MET A 47 1.00 6.31 -9.71
N GLY A 48 0.68 5.58 -10.77
CA GLY A 48 0.84 6.02 -12.16
C GLY A 48 1.36 4.89 -13.04
N GLU A 49 1.12 5.00 -14.36
CA GLU A 49 1.73 4.13 -15.37
C GLU A 49 3.10 4.71 -15.72
N TRP A 50 4.07 4.43 -14.87
CA TRP A 50 5.46 4.75 -15.14
C TRP A 50 6.01 3.54 -15.88
N GLY A 51 6.09 3.64 -17.22
CA GLY A 51 6.73 2.61 -18.05
C GLY A 51 8.24 2.58 -17.82
N GLU A 52 9.03 2.27 -18.86
CA GLU A 52 10.49 2.37 -18.81
C GLU A 52 11.02 3.81 -18.60
N ASP A 53 10.14 4.81 -18.68
CA ASP A 53 10.42 6.23 -18.46
C ASP A 53 10.19 6.67 -16.99
N GLU A 54 10.77 5.95 -16.03
CA GLU A 54 10.85 6.36 -14.61
C GLU A 54 11.79 7.59 -14.42
N VAL A 55 12.28 8.16 -15.53
CA VAL A 55 13.27 9.23 -15.57
C VAL A 55 12.74 10.47 -14.87
N GLY A 56 13.37 10.80 -13.75
CA GLY A 56 13.06 12.00 -12.97
C GLY A 56 12.07 11.79 -11.82
N LEU A 57 11.41 10.64 -11.70
CA LEU A 57 10.54 10.36 -10.55
C LEU A 57 11.34 10.30 -9.25
N VAL A 58 12.42 9.50 -9.25
CA VAL A 58 13.34 9.40 -8.11
C VAL A 58 13.88 10.79 -7.75
N ALA A 59 14.32 11.56 -8.76
CA ALA A 59 14.86 12.91 -8.55
C ALA A 59 13.80 13.89 -7.99
N ALA A 60 12.56 13.85 -8.49
CA ALA A 60 11.49 14.71 -8.02
C ALA A 60 11.11 14.40 -6.56
N VAL A 61 11.03 13.11 -6.22
CA VAL A 61 10.77 12.64 -4.85
C VAL A 61 11.94 13.00 -3.94
N SER A 62 13.16 12.63 -4.32
CA SER A 62 14.36 12.82 -3.50
C SER A 62 14.60 14.28 -3.22
N ASN A 63 14.49 15.15 -4.23
CA ASN A 63 14.68 16.59 -4.06
C ASN A 63 13.66 17.13 -3.05
N THR A 64 12.38 16.80 -3.23
CA THR A 64 11.29 17.26 -2.35
C THR A 64 11.50 16.83 -0.90
N LEU A 65 11.84 15.57 -0.65
CA LEU A 65 12.10 15.07 0.71
C LEU A 65 13.42 15.61 1.30
N SER A 66 14.45 15.78 0.47
CA SER A 66 15.76 16.28 0.90
C SER A 66 15.74 17.74 1.35
N GLU A 67 14.86 18.58 0.77
CA GLU A 67 14.62 19.96 1.22
C GLU A 67 14.17 20.03 2.69
N GLN A 68 13.58 18.95 3.23
CA GLN A 68 13.17 18.83 4.63
C GLN A 68 14.09 17.92 5.46
N LYS A 69 15.27 17.59 4.92
CA LYS A 69 16.24 16.67 5.54
C LYS A 69 15.56 15.36 5.97
N MET A 70 14.68 14.84 5.12
CA MET A 70 13.95 13.60 5.39
C MET A 70 14.69 12.43 4.78
N GLU A 71 15.05 11.48 5.64
CA GLU A 71 15.54 10.18 5.20
C GLU A 71 14.39 9.35 4.64
N PHE A 72 14.69 8.56 3.62
CA PHE A 72 13.73 7.66 2.99
C PHE A 72 14.47 6.52 2.30
N PHE A 73 13.78 5.39 2.15
CA PHE A 73 14.19 4.36 1.20
C PHE A 73 13.34 4.46 -0.06
N TYR A 74 13.96 4.27 -1.22
CA TYR A 74 13.26 4.12 -2.49
C TYR A 74 13.37 2.67 -2.94
N ILE A 75 12.23 2.03 -3.19
CA ILE A 75 12.15 0.63 -3.61
C ILE A 75 11.36 0.60 -4.91
N SER A 76 12.07 0.39 -6.01
CA SER A 76 11.42 0.08 -7.29
C SER A 76 11.14 -1.42 -7.35
N THR A 77 9.96 -1.76 -7.84
CA THR A 77 9.53 -3.13 -8.17
C THR A 77 9.12 -3.15 -9.64
N LEU A 78 8.87 -4.35 -10.20
CA LEU A 78 8.55 -4.50 -11.63
C LEU A 78 7.42 -3.59 -12.13
N GLN A 79 6.41 -3.30 -11.30
CA GLN A 79 5.22 -2.55 -11.72
C GLN A 79 4.95 -1.29 -10.90
N ARG A 80 5.71 -1.06 -9.82
CA ARG A 80 5.37 -0.07 -8.79
C ARG A 80 6.63 0.43 -8.11
N ALA A 81 6.61 1.69 -7.71
CA ALA A 81 7.62 2.25 -6.83
C ALA A 81 7.02 2.55 -5.45
N PHE A 82 7.83 2.32 -4.43
CA PHE A 82 7.50 2.60 -3.04
C PHE A 82 8.57 3.50 -2.43
N ILE A 83 8.11 4.42 -1.58
CA ILE A 83 8.97 5.21 -0.71
C ILE A 83 8.68 4.77 0.72
N LEU A 84 9.70 4.38 1.46
CA LEU A 84 9.58 4.18 2.90
C LEU A 84 10.06 5.43 3.62
N VAL A 85 9.23 5.97 4.52
CA VAL A 85 9.57 7.12 5.37
C VAL A 85 9.49 6.72 6.84
N PRO A 86 10.23 7.38 7.75
CA PRO A 86 10.12 7.13 9.18
C PRO A 86 8.67 7.32 9.64
N GLY A 87 8.18 6.39 10.45
CA GLY A 87 6.78 6.36 10.87
C GLY A 87 6.38 7.60 11.65
N HIS A 88 7.29 8.09 12.51
CA HIS A 88 7.10 9.32 13.27
C HIS A 88 7.06 10.59 12.39
N ARG A 89 7.55 10.54 11.14
CA ARG A 89 7.53 11.65 10.17
C ARG A 89 6.54 11.45 9.02
N HIS A 90 5.69 10.43 9.10
CA HIS A 90 4.78 10.08 8.02
C HIS A 90 3.88 11.25 7.56
N GLU A 91 3.25 11.96 8.49
CA GLU A 91 2.38 13.10 8.16
C GLU A 91 3.15 14.28 7.56
N GLU A 92 4.36 14.52 8.06
CA GLU A 92 5.27 15.54 7.52
C GLU A 92 5.66 15.20 6.07
N SER A 93 5.96 13.92 5.80
CA SER A 93 6.32 13.43 4.47
C SER A 93 5.18 13.63 3.47
N ILE A 94 3.93 13.33 3.87
CA ILE A 94 2.75 13.53 3.03
C ILE A 94 2.57 15.01 2.71
N ARG A 95 2.70 15.88 3.72
CA ARG A 95 2.61 17.34 3.56
C ARG A 95 3.72 17.91 2.68
N CYS A 96 4.89 17.30 2.72
CA CYS A 96 6.01 17.70 1.88
C CYS A 96 5.75 17.30 0.41
N LEU A 97 5.40 16.03 0.19
CA LEU A 97 5.12 15.50 -1.14
C LEU A 97 3.89 16.13 -1.78
N SER A 98 2.88 16.53 -0.99
CA SER A 98 1.67 17.18 -1.52
C SER A 98 1.91 18.52 -2.22
N LYS A 99 3.10 19.12 -2.04
CA LYS A 99 3.50 20.35 -2.76
C LYS A 99 3.73 20.12 -4.26
N LYS A 100 4.14 18.92 -4.65
CA LYS A 100 4.47 18.57 -6.06
C LYS A 100 3.67 17.38 -6.58
N PHE A 101 3.10 16.57 -5.70
CA PHE A 101 2.38 15.35 -6.04
C PHE A 101 0.94 15.41 -5.56
N LYS A 102 0.03 14.83 -6.33
CA LYS A 102 -1.34 14.60 -5.88
C LYS A 102 -1.35 13.42 -4.90
N VAL A 103 -1.66 13.69 -3.64
CA VAL A 103 -1.84 12.65 -2.63
C VAL A 103 -3.23 12.03 -2.77
N VAL A 104 -3.28 10.70 -2.81
CA VAL A 104 -4.52 9.93 -2.79
C VAL A 104 -4.48 9.04 -1.57
N HIS A 105 -5.52 9.11 -0.74
CA HIS A 105 -5.70 8.14 0.33
C HIS A 105 -6.24 6.86 -0.27
N ALA A 106 -5.61 5.72 0.06
CA ALA A 106 -6.22 4.45 -0.24
C ALA A 106 -7.62 4.44 0.38
N ALA A 107 -8.65 4.23 -0.45
CA ALA A 107 -9.96 3.91 0.07
C ALA A 107 -9.78 2.71 1.01
N LYS A 108 -10.51 2.68 2.13
CA LYS A 108 -10.65 1.42 2.85
C LYS A 108 -11.24 0.46 1.84
N ASP A 109 -10.49 -0.55 1.43
CA ASP A 109 -11.02 -1.62 0.60
C ASP A 109 -12.17 -2.24 1.41
N ASP A 110 -13.41 -1.88 1.06
CA ASP A 110 -14.60 -2.58 1.51
C ASP A 110 -14.55 -3.97 0.88
N HIS A 111 -13.78 -4.88 1.50
CA HIS A 111 -13.76 -6.29 1.17
C HIS A 111 -15.05 -6.98 1.65
N HIS A 112 -16.21 -6.45 1.26
CA HIS A 112 -17.49 -7.15 1.33
C HIS A 112 -18.23 -7.02 0.00
N ASN A 113 -18.57 -8.20 -0.53
CA ASN A 113 -19.46 -8.46 -1.67
C ASN A 113 -18.78 -8.34 -3.05
N ARG A 114 -18.64 -9.39 -3.87
CA ARG A 114 -19.68 -10.35 -4.25
C ARG A 114 -19.04 -11.57 -4.93
N VAL A 115 -18.98 -12.72 -4.24
CA VAL A 115 -18.98 -14.01 -4.94
C VAL A 115 -20.45 -14.34 -5.15
N GLN A 116 -20.97 -14.01 -6.33
CA GLN A 116 -22.18 -14.67 -6.83
C GLN A 116 -21.78 -16.10 -7.13
N HIS A 117 -22.15 -17.01 -6.23
CA HIS A 117 -22.29 -18.40 -6.59
C HIS A 117 -23.50 -18.50 -7.51
N ASP A 118 -23.25 -18.65 -8.81
CA ASP A 118 -24.25 -19.13 -9.76
C ASP A 118 -24.59 -20.58 -9.38
N GLY A 119 -25.63 -20.74 -8.57
CA GLY A 119 -26.22 -22.01 -8.20
C GLY A 119 -27.74 -21.91 -8.34
N GLY A 120 -28.25 -22.50 -9.41
CA GLY A 120 -29.64 -22.42 -9.84
C GLY A 120 -30.65 -22.80 -8.76
N GLY A 121 -31.70 -21.98 -8.66
CA GLY A 121 -32.93 -22.29 -7.93
C GLY A 121 -34.13 -21.89 -8.79
N CYS A 122 -34.75 -22.88 -9.43
CA CYS A 122 -36.03 -22.75 -10.10
C CYS A 122 -37.17 -22.51 -9.10
N GLY A 123 -38.09 -21.60 -9.44
CA GLY A 123 -39.39 -21.42 -8.79
C GLY A 123 -39.76 -19.93 -8.79
N GLY A 124 -40.89 -19.45 -9.31
CA GLY A 124 -42.13 -20.07 -9.75
C GLY A 124 -43.27 -19.16 -9.30
N GLY A 125 -44.04 -18.61 -10.27
CA GLY A 125 -45.30 -17.87 -10.07
C GLY A 125 -45.16 -16.42 -9.59
N GLY A 126 -45.97 -15.45 -10.01
CA GLY A 126 -47.16 -15.42 -10.86
C GLY A 126 -47.97 -14.15 -10.55
N GLY A 127 -48.50 -13.48 -11.58
CA GLY A 127 -49.55 -12.44 -11.53
C GLY A 127 -49.14 -11.07 -10.94
N GLY A 128 -49.59 -9.92 -11.42
CA GLY A 128 -50.51 -9.57 -12.49
C GLY A 128 -51.00 -8.13 -12.27
N GLY A 129 -51.12 -7.36 -13.37
CA GLY A 129 -52.10 -6.28 -13.57
C GLY A 129 -51.83 -4.90 -12.93
N GLY A 130 -51.91 -3.85 -13.76
CA GLY A 130 -52.27 -2.50 -13.30
C GLY A 130 -51.61 -1.35 -14.06
N GLU A 131 -52.21 -0.96 -15.18
CA GLU A 131 -51.89 0.23 -15.99
C GLU A 131 -52.20 1.57 -15.29
N GLY A 132 -51.57 2.66 -15.79
CA GLY A 132 -51.94 4.06 -15.52
C GLY A 132 -50.72 5.00 -15.59
N ALA A 133 -50.21 5.39 -16.76
CA ALA A 133 -50.68 6.50 -17.62
C ALA A 133 -50.39 7.92 -17.07
N VAL A 134 -49.36 8.55 -17.69
CA VAL A 134 -49.21 9.96 -18.15
C VAL A 134 -49.55 11.13 -17.20
N ASP A 135 -48.63 12.10 -16.98
CA ASP A 135 -48.62 13.40 -17.70
C ASP A 135 -47.57 14.42 -17.16
N THR A 136 -47.18 15.27 -18.10
CA THR A 136 -46.21 16.36 -18.20
C THR A 136 -46.46 17.63 -17.38
N LYS A 137 -45.37 18.39 -17.13
CA LYS A 137 -45.16 19.87 -17.32
C LYS A 137 -43.97 20.35 -16.46
N GLN A 138 -42.87 20.91 -17.01
CA GLN A 138 -42.62 22.34 -17.32
C GLN A 138 -43.23 23.28 -16.25
N VAL A 139 -42.47 24.11 -15.53
CA VAL A 139 -41.59 25.24 -15.92
C VAL A 139 -40.53 25.44 -14.85
#